data_AF-I8QGD0-F1
#
_entry.id   AF-I8QGD0-F1
#
_cell.length_a   1.000
_cell.length_b   1.000
_cell.length_c   1.000
_cell.angle_alpha   90.00
_cell.angle_beta   90.00
_cell.angle_gamma   90.00
#
_symmetry.space_group_name_H-M   'P 1'
#
loop_
_entity.id
_entity.type
_entity.pdbx_description
1 polymer ?
#
loop_
_entity_poly.entity_id
_entity_poly.type
_entity_poly.pdbx_seq_one_letter_code
_entity_poly.pdbx_strand_id
1 'polypeptide(L)'
;MSVRASAAHLSVAFPSVSNWATGWRVPDPADVPGAGGAAVVGAADRFRQLDRLHNHWARPGERHSWQWYLTFEDCPELHALAGRCQAAVTFPYYDLVPLDGLHLTLGRIAPLDEITSGQVNAIATAASRACAALEPFVITIGVLGGTAGALGFAVDPAEQLRQLRDMLREATCTAVPSVSPTSPQFEPHVSIAYCNTDGIPAAQAAAAVEKLRALPSATAMVRAAVIVRLERQERAYVWRPVAKLPLQANAR
;
A
#
# COMPACT_ATOMS: atom_id res chain seq x y z
N MET A 1 59.27 25.04 2.56
CA MET A 1 57.82 25.18 2.80
C MET A 1 57.06 24.53 1.65
N SER A 2 56.02 23.78 1.99
CA SER A 2 54.98 23.16 1.16
C SER A 2 55.29 21.84 0.40
N VAL A 3 54.93 20.78 1.13
CA VAL A 3 54.63 19.38 0.82
C VAL A 3 53.80 19.16 -0.47
N ARG A 4 54.23 18.18 -1.30
CA ARG A 4 53.37 17.47 -2.25
C ARG A 4 52.76 16.26 -1.54
N ALA A 5 51.43 16.19 -1.47
CA ALA A 5 50.72 15.03 -0.94
C ALA A 5 50.59 13.95 -2.03
N SER A 6 51.05 12.74 -1.69
CA SER A 6 50.91 11.52 -2.48
C SER A 6 49.50 10.95 -2.31
N ALA A 7 48.78 10.70 -3.40
CA ALA A 7 47.48 10.04 -3.38
C ALA A 7 47.66 8.52 -3.41
N ALA A 8 47.39 7.87 -2.28
CA ALA A 8 47.33 6.42 -2.19
C ALA A 8 46.06 5.89 -2.90
N HIS A 9 46.26 5.06 -3.92
CA HIS A 9 45.19 4.25 -4.52
C HIS A 9 44.84 3.10 -3.58
N LEU A 10 43.63 3.09 -3.05
CA LEU A 10 43.02 1.90 -2.45
C LEU A 10 42.01 1.32 -3.45
N SER A 11 42.45 0.25 -4.12
CA SER A 11 41.60 -0.62 -4.94
C SER A 11 40.78 -1.50 -4.00
N VAL A 12 39.45 -1.38 -4.05
CA VAL A 12 38.55 -2.32 -3.37
C VAL A 12 38.01 -3.27 -4.44
N ALA A 13 38.38 -4.54 -4.31
CA ALA A 13 37.90 -5.62 -5.16
C ALA A 13 36.43 -5.93 -4.86
N PHE A 14 35.61 -6.02 -5.90
CA PHE A 14 34.23 -6.51 -5.83
C PHE A 14 34.22 -8.05 -5.92
N PRO A 15 33.46 -8.77 -5.07
CA PRO A 15 33.22 -10.19 -5.30
C PRO A 15 32.31 -10.41 -6.51
N SER A 16 32.64 -11.44 -7.28
CA SER A 16 31.89 -11.95 -8.42
C SER A 16 30.43 -12.29 -8.06
N VAL A 17 29.50 -11.73 -8.83
CA VAL A 17 28.08 -12.11 -8.86
C VAL A 17 27.93 -13.38 -9.70
N SER A 18 27.63 -14.52 -9.08
CA SER A 18 26.98 -15.67 -9.76
C SER A 18 26.65 -16.80 -8.78
N ASN A 19 25.39 -16.82 -8.30
CA ASN A 19 24.51 -18.01 -8.17
C ASN A 19 23.38 -17.80 -7.16
N TRP A 20 22.39 -16.98 -7.50
CA TRP A 20 21.07 -17.00 -6.86
C TRP A 20 20.00 -16.93 -7.96
N ALA A 21 20.06 -17.89 -8.88
CA ALA A 21 18.91 -18.29 -9.66
C ALA A 21 18.24 -19.47 -8.94
N THR A 22 16.91 -19.50 -8.98
CA THR A 22 15.96 -20.51 -8.46
C THR A 22 15.56 -20.38 -6.98
N GLY A 23 14.30 -20.00 -6.78
CA GLY A 23 13.67 -20.00 -5.47
C GLY A 23 12.44 -19.11 -5.31
N TRP A 24 11.78 -18.63 -6.38
CA TRP A 24 10.43 -18.07 -6.26
C TRP A 24 9.49 -19.20 -5.83
N ARG A 25 9.18 -19.27 -4.53
CA ARG A 25 7.97 -19.98 -4.09
C ARG A 25 6.81 -19.03 -4.32
N VAL A 26 5.93 -19.47 -5.23
CA VAL A 26 4.54 -19.05 -5.34
C VAL A 26 3.97 -18.86 -3.93
N PRO A 27 3.23 -17.77 -3.63
CA PRO A 27 2.47 -17.68 -2.40
C PRO A 27 1.64 -18.95 -2.19
N ASP A 28 1.49 -19.37 -0.93
CA ASP A 28 0.61 -20.47 -0.54
C ASP A 28 -0.78 -20.29 -1.19
N PRO A 29 -1.35 -21.32 -1.84
CA PRO A 29 -2.70 -21.29 -2.40
C PRO A 29 -3.80 -20.82 -1.42
N ALA A 30 -3.53 -20.78 -0.11
CA ALA A 30 -4.40 -20.15 0.90
C ALA A 30 -4.54 -18.62 0.75
N ASP A 31 -3.65 -17.95 0.01
CA ASP A 31 -3.64 -16.50 -0.22
C ASP A 31 -4.21 -16.07 -1.59
N VAL A 32 -4.87 -16.99 -2.33
CA VAL A 32 -5.57 -16.68 -3.60
C VAL A 32 -7.05 -17.11 -3.48
N PRO A 33 -8.03 -16.20 -3.62
CA PRO A 33 -9.44 -16.60 -3.67
C PRO A 33 -9.71 -17.52 -4.86
N GLY A 34 -10.25 -18.70 -4.56
CA GLY A 34 -10.70 -19.68 -5.54
C GLY A 34 -11.76 -19.11 -6.50
N ALA A 35 -11.58 -19.43 -7.77
CA ALA A 35 -12.58 -19.25 -8.82
C ALA A 35 -13.84 -20.08 -8.51
N GLY A 36 -14.99 -19.41 -8.45
CA GLY A 36 -16.28 -20.06 -8.34
C GLY A 36 -17.39 -19.03 -8.32
N GLY A 37 -18.21 -19.01 -9.37
CA GLY A 37 -19.33 -18.08 -9.50
C GLY A 37 -20.35 -18.27 -8.38
N ALA A 38 -20.39 -17.33 -7.44
CA ALA A 38 -21.49 -17.01 -6.54
C ALA A 38 -21.16 -15.66 -5.88
N ALA A 39 -22.18 -14.89 -5.50
CA ALA A 39 -22.11 -13.50 -5.01
C ALA A 39 -20.80 -13.12 -4.29
N VAL A 40 -20.15 -12.03 -4.74
CA VAL A 40 -18.87 -11.54 -4.20
C VAL A 40 -19.02 -11.19 -2.72
N VAL A 41 -18.62 -12.12 -1.86
CA VAL A 41 -18.55 -11.96 -0.41
C VAL A 41 -17.51 -10.87 -0.11
N GLY A 42 -17.95 -9.76 0.51
CA GLY A 42 -17.08 -8.61 0.77
C GLY A 42 -15.89 -8.95 1.68
N ALA A 43 -14.82 -8.15 1.66
CA ALA A 43 -13.66 -8.33 2.55
C ALA A 43 -14.04 -8.46 4.04
N ALA A 44 -15.07 -7.72 4.47
CA ALA A 44 -15.60 -7.82 5.81
C ALA A 44 -16.21 -9.21 6.08
N ASP A 45 -16.98 -9.76 5.17
CA ASP A 45 -17.61 -11.07 5.34
C ASP A 45 -16.59 -12.21 5.33
N ARG A 46 -15.49 -12.07 4.57
CA ARG A 46 -14.35 -12.99 4.64
C ARG A 46 -13.64 -12.93 5.99
N PHE A 47 -13.48 -11.75 6.59
CA PHE A 47 -12.84 -11.62 7.91
C PHE A 47 -13.56 -12.42 9.00
N ARG A 48 -14.90 -12.50 8.92
CA ARG A 48 -15.73 -13.28 9.84
C ARG A 48 -15.46 -14.79 9.79
N GLN A 49 -14.95 -15.28 8.66
CA GLN A 49 -14.69 -16.69 8.41
C GLN A 49 -13.25 -17.10 8.72
N LEU A 50 -12.41 -16.17 9.19
CA LEU A 50 -11.04 -16.49 9.56
C LEU A 50 -10.99 -17.29 10.85
N ASP A 51 -10.25 -18.39 10.84
CA ASP A 51 -9.98 -19.16 12.06
C ASP A 51 -8.79 -18.57 12.83
N ARG A 52 -7.73 -18.19 12.10
CA ARG A 52 -6.48 -17.69 12.68
C ARG A 52 -5.96 -16.45 11.95
N LEU A 53 -5.27 -15.61 12.72
CA LEU A 53 -4.50 -14.48 12.23
C LEU A 53 -3.06 -14.90 11.92
N HIS A 54 -2.43 -14.12 11.06
CA HIS A 54 -1.05 -14.31 10.61
C HIS A 54 -0.25 -13.03 10.84
N ASN A 55 1.03 -13.20 11.18
CA ASN A 55 1.93 -12.08 11.36
C ASN A 55 2.23 -11.41 10.02
N HIS A 56 1.71 -10.19 9.83
CA HIS A 56 1.96 -9.37 8.65
C HIS A 56 3.44 -9.07 8.44
N TRP A 57 4.20 -8.93 9.52
CA TRP A 57 5.62 -8.59 9.47
C TRP A 57 6.52 -9.77 9.14
N ALA A 58 6.03 -11.01 9.29
CA ALA A 58 6.75 -12.22 8.92
C ALA A 58 6.85 -12.41 7.39
N ARG A 59 6.12 -11.61 6.61
CA ARG A 59 6.14 -11.68 5.14
C ARG A 59 7.55 -11.42 4.60
N PRO A 60 8.11 -12.34 3.79
CA PRO A 60 9.34 -12.09 3.07
C PRO A 60 9.11 -11.00 2.03
N GLY A 61 10.17 -10.29 1.66
CA GLY A 61 10.13 -9.34 0.56
C GLY A 61 10.62 -7.94 0.91
N GLU A 62 10.42 -7.07 -0.07
CA GLU A 62 11.02 -5.76 -0.17
C GLU A 62 10.67 -4.88 1.02
N ARG A 63 11.70 -4.36 1.69
CA ARG A 63 11.53 -3.44 2.83
C ARG A 63 11.49 -2.00 2.37
N HIS A 64 11.95 -1.70 1.17
CA HIS A 64 12.01 -0.34 0.66
C HIS A 64 11.54 -0.28 -0.79
N SER A 65 10.49 0.50 -1.05
CA SER A 65 9.94 0.60 -2.42
C SER A 65 9.34 1.96 -2.73
N TRP A 66 9.31 2.26 -4.01
CA TRP A 66 8.49 3.31 -4.59
C TRP A 66 7.06 2.81 -4.72
N GLN A 67 6.09 3.58 -4.23
CA GLN A 67 4.67 3.20 -4.22
C GLN A 67 3.77 4.36 -4.68
N TRP A 68 2.63 4.02 -5.26
CA TRP A 68 1.53 4.91 -5.55
C TRP A 68 0.50 4.88 -4.43
N TYR A 69 0.29 5.99 -3.74
CA TYR A 69 -0.68 6.14 -2.65
C TYR A 69 -1.77 7.18 -2.97
N LEU A 70 -2.93 6.99 -2.34
CA LEU A 70 -3.80 8.08 -1.91
C LEU A 70 -3.54 8.33 -0.42
N THR A 71 -3.43 9.60 -0.03
CA THR A 71 -3.17 10.01 1.35
C THR A 71 -4.38 10.75 1.92
N PHE A 72 -4.53 10.73 3.24
CA PHE A 72 -5.73 11.23 3.93
C PHE A 72 -5.43 12.23 5.03
N GLU A 73 -4.30 12.95 4.94
CA GLU A 73 -3.85 13.92 5.95
C GLU A 73 -4.93 14.97 6.31
N ASP A 74 -5.76 15.34 5.34
CA ASP A 74 -6.81 16.36 5.46
C ASP A 74 -8.23 15.76 5.59
N CYS A 75 -8.36 14.51 6.06
CA CYS A 75 -9.66 13.82 6.20
C CYS A 75 -10.02 13.55 7.67
N PRO A 76 -10.53 14.56 8.41
CA PRO A 76 -10.86 14.41 9.83
C PRO A 76 -11.96 13.38 10.11
N GLU A 77 -12.90 13.18 9.17
CA GLU A 77 -13.94 12.15 9.29
C GLU A 77 -13.33 10.74 9.32
N LEU A 78 -12.35 10.47 8.44
CA LEU A 78 -11.63 9.19 8.42
C LEU A 78 -10.79 9.03 9.68
N HIS A 79 -10.11 10.08 10.14
CA HIS A 79 -9.33 10.03 11.39
C HIS A 79 -10.21 9.70 12.59
N ALA A 80 -11.39 10.32 12.69
CA ALA A 80 -12.35 10.04 13.76
C ALA A 80 -12.90 8.61 13.68
N LEU A 81 -13.24 8.13 12.48
CA LEU A 81 -13.70 6.76 12.28
C LEU A 81 -12.62 5.74 12.63
N ALA A 82 -11.41 5.90 12.10
CA ALA A 82 -10.26 5.05 12.39
C ALA A 82 -9.93 5.04 13.89
N GLY A 83 -9.88 6.20 14.54
CA GLY A 83 -9.60 6.30 15.97
C GLY A 83 -10.62 5.55 16.83
N ARG A 84 -11.92 5.64 16.51
CA ARG A 84 -12.97 4.85 17.19
C ARG A 84 -12.77 3.35 17.01
N CYS A 85 -12.48 2.91 15.79
CA CYS A 85 -12.25 1.50 15.51
C CYS A 85 -11.00 0.99 16.22
N GLN A 86 -9.89 1.74 16.16
CA GLN A 86 -8.63 1.42 16.81
C GLN A 86 -8.76 1.29 18.32
N ALA A 87 -9.54 2.16 18.97
CA ALA A 87 -9.83 2.07 20.41
C ALA A 87 -10.56 0.78 20.81
N ALA A 88 -11.28 0.13 19.88
CA ALA A 88 -11.99 -1.12 20.11
C ALA A 88 -11.20 -2.38 19.72
N VAL A 89 -10.05 -2.23 19.03
CA VAL A 89 -9.19 -3.34 18.59
C VAL A 89 -7.76 -3.23 19.11
N THR A 90 -7.59 -2.65 20.31
CA THR A 90 -6.29 -2.50 21.02
C THR A 90 -5.75 -3.82 21.56
N PHE A 91 -5.80 -4.89 20.76
CA PHE A 91 -5.25 -6.18 21.11
C PHE A 91 -3.72 -6.13 21.01
N PRO A 92 -2.97 -6.84 21.89
CA PRO A 92 -1.51 -6.82 21.87
C PRO A 92 -0.90 -7.42 20.59
N TYR A 93 -1.71 -8.16 19.84
CA TYR A 93 -1.32 -8.77 18.56
C TYR A 93 -1.57 -7.86 17.34
N TYR A 94 -1.95 -6.60 17.53
CA TYR A 94 -2.07 -5.61 16.46
C TYR A 94 -1.13 -4.42 16.70
N ASP A 95 -0.40 -4.05 15.66
CA ASP A 95 0.25 -2.75 15.57
C ASP A 95 -0.69 -1.79 14.84
N LEU A 96 -1.09 -0.71 15.51
CA LEU A 96 -2.03 0.28 14.97
C LEU A 96 -1.33 1.21 13.99
N VAL A 97 -1.99 1.52 12.88
CA VAL A 97 -1.51 2.52 11.91
C VAL A 97 -1.74 3.93 12.49
N PRO A 98 -0.73 4.80 12.58
CA PRO A 98 -0.93 6.19 12.99
C PRO A 98 -2.00 6.88 12.13
N LEU A 99 -2.84 7.73 12.74
CA LEU A 99 -3.96 8.37 12.02
C LEU A 99 -3.47 9.25 10.86
N ASP A 100 -2.34 9.94 11.04
CA ASP A 100 -1.66 10.73 10.02
C ASP A 100 -0.93 9.88 8.95
N GLY A 101 -0.80 8.57 9.20
CA GLY A 101 -0.23 7.58 8.28
C GLY A 101 -1.26 6.80 7.47
N LEU A 102 -2.57 7.07 7.65
CA LEU A 102 -3.64 6.40 6.91
C LEU A 102 -3.53 6.71 5.41
N HIS A 103 -3.56 5.65 4.60
CA HIS A 103 -3.41 5.73 3.15
C HIS A 103 -4.10 4.56 2.46
N LEU A 104 -4.32 4.71 1.14
CA LEU A 104 -4.75 3.63 0.25
C LEU A 104 -3.61 3.36 -0.74
N THR A 105 -3.15 2.11 -0.80
CA THR A 105 -2.12 1.70 -1.77
C THR A 105 -2.76 1.42 -3.13
N LEU A 106 -2.38 2.18 -4.16
CA LEU A 106 -2.80 1.94 -5.55
C LEU A 106 -1.89 0.91 -6.22
N GLY A 107 -0.61 0.88 -5.87
CA GLY A 107 0.31 -0.15 -6.37
C GLY A 107 1.78 0.19 -6.15
N ARG A 108 2.62 -0.84 -6.23
CA ARG A 108 4.08 -0.69 -6.19
C ARG A 108 4.61 -0.25 -7.54
N ILE A 109 5.58 0.65 -7.53
CA ILE A 109 6.33 1.07 -8.72
C ILE A 109 7.53 0.14 -8.90
N ALA A 110 8.49 0.18 -7.97
CA ALA A 110 9.72 -0.63 -7.98
C ALA A 110 10.37 -0.63 -6.58
N PRO A 111 11.26 -1.59 -6.25
CA PRO A 111 12.25 -1.43 -5.18
C PRO A 111 13.07 -0.14 -5.34
N LEU A 112 13.60 0.40 -4.23
CA LEU A 112 14.29 1.69 -4.27
C LEU A 112 15.60 1.68 -5.07
N ASP A 113 16.27 0.54 -5.14
CA ASP A 113 17.57 0.33 -5.79
C ASP A 113 17.44 -0.10 -7.26
N GLU A 114 16.24 -0.41 -7.74
CA GLU A 114 16.01 -0.83 -9.13
C GLU A 114 15.83 0.34 -10.11
N ILE A 115 15.44 1.52 -9.62
CA ILE A 115 15.26 2.71 -10.46
C ILE A 115 15.92 3.95 -9.85
N THR A 116 16.50 4.77 -10.73
CA THR A 116 17.13 6.04 -10.37
C THR A 116 16.10 7.11 -10.05
N SER A 117 16.50 8.15 -9.30
CA SER A 117 15.65 9.33 -9.08
C SER A 117 15.22 10.02 -10.38
N GLY A 118 16.05 9.96 -11.43
CA GLY A 118 15.70 10.46 -12.76
C GLY A 118 14.54 9.69 -13.40
N GLN A 119 14.53 8.37 -13.25
CA GLN A 119 13.42 7.52 -13.68
C GLN A 119 12.15 7.78 -12.85
N VAL A 120 12.26 7.99 -11.54
CA VAL A 120 11.12 8.38 -10.69
C VAL A 120 10.51 9.72 -11.16
N ASN A 121 11.35 10.71 -11.52
CA ASN A 121 10.89 11.98 -12.06
C ASN A 121 10.21 11.83 -13.43
N ALA A 122 10.72 10.94 -14.29
CA ALA A 122 10.10 10.62 -15.58
C ALA A 122 8.70 9.99 -15.38
N ILE A 123 8.57 9.05 -14.43
CA ILE A 123 7.30 8.44 -14.03
C ILE A 123 6.34 9.52 -13.51
N ALA A 124 6.78 10.39 -12.59
CA ALA A 124 5.97 11.48 -12.06
C ALA A 124 5.46 12.41 -13.16
N THR A 125 6.31 12.74 -14.13
CA THR A 125 5.94 13.60 -15.26
C THR A 125 4.90 12.94 -16.17
N ALA A 126 5.09 11.67 -16.51
CA ALA A 126 4.15 10.92 -17.35
C ALA A 126 2.79 10.76 -16.66
N ALA A 127 2.80 10.35 -15.38
CA ALA A 127 1.59 10.17 -14.60
C ALA A 127 0.88 11.51 -14.33
N SER A 128 1.59 12.63 -14.17
CA SER A 128 0.98 13.95 -13.96
C SER A 128 0.11 14.35 -15.16
N ARG A 129 0.58 14.10 -16.38
CA ARG A 129 -0.21 14.33 -17.61
C ARG A 129 -1.46 13.46 -17.65
N ALA A 130 -1.36 12.21 -17.20
CA ALA A 130 -2.49 11.30 -17.16
C ALA A 130 -3.52 11.71 -16.10
N CYS A 131 -3.08 12.07 -14.89
CA CYS A 131 -3.96 12.57 -13.81
C CYS A 131 -4.66 13.88 -14.16
N ALA A 132 -4.02 14.76 -14.95
CA ALA A 132 -4.64 16.00 -15.44
C ALA A 132 -5.79 15.78 -16.44
N ALA A 133 -6.07 14.53 -16.82
CA ALA A 133 -7.26 14.17 -17.61
C ALA A 133 -8.41 13.60 -16.75
N LEU A 134 -8.22 13.49 -15.43
CA LEU A 134 -9.21 12.96 -14.50
C LEU A 134 -9.76 14.05 -13.59
N GLU A 135 -11.09 14.09 -13.49
CA GLU A 135 -11.78 14.86 -12.46
C GLU A 135 -11.48 14.30 -11.06
N PRO A 136 -11.29 15.16 -10.04
CA PRO A 136 -11.40 14.72 -8.65
C PRO A 136 -12.73 14.03 -8.40
N PHE A 137 -12.72 12.93 -7.65
CA PHE A 137 -13.92 12.14 -7.38
C PHE A 137 -14.04 11.77 -5.91
N VAL A 138 -15.27 11.50 -5.48
CA VAL A 138 -15.58 11.16 -4.09
C VAL A 138 -15.49 9.66 -3.88
N ILE A 139 -14.90 9.26 -2.76
CA ILE A 139 -14.92 7.89 -2.24
C ILE A 139 -15.55 7.84 -0.85
N THR A 140 -16.15 6.71 -0.54
CA THR A 140 -16.68 6.35 0.78
C THR A 140 -15.79 5.30 1.41
N ILE A 141 -15.45 5.49 2.68
CA ILE A 141 -14.53 4.64 3.46
C ILE A 141 -15.25 4.25 4.75
N GLY A 142 -15.60 2.97 4.96
CA GLY A 142 -16.37 2.68 6.17
C GLY A 142 -16.59 1.24 6.59
N VAL A 143 -16.75 0.31 5.65
CA VAL A 143 -17.02 -1.08 6.04
C VAL A 143 -15.74 -1.70 6.59
N LEU A 144 -15.64 -1.81 7.91
CA LEU A 144 -14.48 -2.41 8.58
C LEU A 144 -14.49 -3.94 8.36
N GLY A 145 -13.33 -4.43 7.95
CA GLY A 145 -13.06 -5.85 7.76
C GLY A 145 -11.58 -6.11 7.92
N GLY A 146 -11.09 -7.13 7.22
CA GLY A 146 -9.67 -7.43 7.25
C GLY A 146 -9.29 -8.67 6.46
N THR A 147 -8.01 -8.97 6.57
CA THR A 147 -7.39 -10.24 6.18
C THR A 147 -6.82 -10.90 7.44
N ALA A 148 -6.26 -12.09 7.33
CA ALA A 148 -5.55 -12.69 8.45
C ALA A 148 -4.39 -11.83 8.97
N GLY A 149 -3.82 -10.95 8.15
CA GLY A 149 -2.69 -10.09 8.51
C GLY A 149 -3.05 -8.64 8.85
N ALA A 150 -4.27 -8.17 8.60
CA ALA A 150 -4.55 -6.74 8.72
C ALA A 150 -6.04 -6.44 8.94
N LEU A 151 -6.32 -5.32 9.59
CA LEU A 151 -7.65 -4.70 9.63
C LEU A 151 -7.68 -3.47 8.74
N GLY A 152 -8.80 -3.23 8.07
CA GLY A 152 -8.97 -2.06 7.23
C GLY A 152 -10.39 -1.82 6.77
N PHE A 153 -10.64 -0.61 6.32
CA PHE A 153 -11.92 -0.21 5.72
C PHE A 153 -11.93 -0.56 4.25
N ALA A 154 -13.01 -1.15 3.76
CA ALA A 154 -13.30 -1.18 2.34
C ALA A 154 -13.62 0.23 1.82
N VAL A 155 -13.29 0.47 0.55
CA VAL A 155 -13.46 1.78 -0.10
C VAL A 155 -14.26 1.63 -1.39
N ASP A 156 -15.24 2.51 -1.57
CA ASP A 156 -16.11 2.56 -2.75
C ASP A 156 -16.12 3.97 -3.35
N PRO A 157 -16.38 4.15 -4.67
CA PRO A 157 -16.55 3.08 -5.66
C PRO A 157 -15.21 2.50 -6.11
N ALA A 158 -15.11 1.17 -6.12
CA ALA A 158 -13.87 0.48 -6.47
C ALA A 158 -13.44 0.65 -7.93
N GLU A 159 -14.38 0.96 -8.83
CA GLU A 159 -14.13 1.06 -10.28
C GLU A 159 -13.28 2.29 -10.64
N GLN A 160 -13.61 3.47 -10.12
CA GLN A 160 -12.83 4.68 -10.33
C GLN A 160 -11.41 4.55 -9.76
N LEU A 161 -11.26 3.85 -8.63
CA LEU A 161 -9.96 3.55 -8.04
C LEU A 161 -9.15 2.58 -8.90
N ARG A 162 -9.78 1.57 -9.51
CA ARG A 162 -9.14 0.68 -10.49
C ARG A 162 -8.66 1.46 -11.71
N GLN A 163 -9.49 2.34 -12.26
CA GLN A 163 -9.13 3.18 -13.40
C GLN A 163 -7.92 4.07 -13.10
N LEU A 164 -7.91 4.73 -11.93
CA LEU A 164 -6.76 5.52 -11.50
C LEU A 164 -5.49 4.66 -11.34
N ARG A 165 -5.61 3.50 -10.69
CA ARG A 165 -4.49 2.55 -10.53
C ARG A 165 -3.92 2.11 -11.88
N ASP A 166 -4.77 1.70 -12.80
CA ASP A 166 -4.34 1.14 -14.08
C ASP A 166 -3.69 2.20 -14.96
N MET A 167 -4.21 3.44 -14.93
CA MET A 167 -3.59 4.61 -15.56
C MET A 167 -2.19 4.91 -14.99
N LEU A 168 -2.04 4.92 -13.66
CA LEU A 168 -0.74 5.16 -13.03
C LEU A 168 0.26 4.04 -13.34
N ARG A 169 -0.22 2.79 -13.42
CA ARG A 169 0.59 1.64 -13.83
C ARG A 169 1.03 1.77 -15.28
N GLU A 170 0.14 2.15 -16.19
CA GLU A 170 0.46 2.39 -17.59
C GLU A 170 1.51 3.50 -17.73
N ALA A 171 1.29 4.66 -17.10
CA ALA A 171 2.24 5.77 -17.10
C ALA A 171 3.62 5.36 -16.54
N THR A 172 3.64 4.49 -15.53
CA THR A 172 4.87 3.91 -14.97
C THR A 172 5.62 3.09 -16.03
N CYS A 173 4.94 2.14 -16.67
CA CYS A 173 5.53 1.27 -17.69
C CYS A 173 5.96 2.04 -18.95
N THR A 174 5.21 3.06 -19.36
CA THR A 174 5.56 3.89 -20.52
C THR A 174 6.81 4.73 -20.25
N ALA A 175 6.91 5.33 -19.05
CA ALA A 175 8.05 6.17 -18.70
C ALA A 175 9.33 5.35 -18.50
N VAL A 176 9.20 4.14 -17.95
CA VAL A 176 10.34 3.25 -17.65
C VAL A 176 9.99 1.81 -18.05
N PRO A 177 10.22 1.42 -19.32
CA PRO A 177 9.82 0.11 -19.84
C PRO A 177 10.46 -1.10 -19.15
N SER A 178 11.57 -0.92 -18.43
CA SER A 178 12.21 -1.97 -17.64
C SER A 178 11.46 -2.29 -16.34
N VAL A 179 10.57 -1.40 -15.89
CA VAL A 179 9.75 -1.61 -14.70
C VAL A 179 8.54 -2.45 -15.07
N SER A 180 8.35 -3.56 -14.35
CA SER A 180 7.19 -4.44 -14.51
C SER A 180 6.46 -4.55 -13.17
N PRO A 181 5.57 -3.59 -12.84
CA PRO A 181 4.84 -3.61 -11.59
C PRO A 181 3.99 -4.87 -11.49
N THR A 182 4.12 -5.59 -10.38
CA THR A 182 3.19 -6.68 -10.05
C THR A 182 1.76 -6.14 -10.03
N SER A 183 0.84 -6.83 -10.70
CA SER A 183 -0.59 -6.48 -10.73
C SER A 183 -1.42 -7.53 -9.99
N PRO A 184 -1.36 -7.58 -8.65
CA PRO A 184 -2.25 -8.43 -7.87
C PRO A 184 -3.70 -7.97 -8.01
N GLN A 185 -4.64 -8.80 -7.57
CA GLN A 185 -6.04 -8.40 -7.43
C GLN A 185 -6.14 -7.12 -6.59
N PHE A 186 -6.91 -6.15 -7.07
CA PHE A 186 -7.04 -4.85 -6.42
C PHE A 186 -8.39 -4.74 -5.73
N GLU A 187 -8.34 -4.80 -4.41
CA GLU A 187 -9.46 -4.52 -3.51
C GLU A 187 -9.11 -3.25 -2.72
N PRO A 188 -9.69 -2.10 -3.05
CA PRO A 188 -9.30 -0.83 -2.45
C PRO A 188 -9.67 -0.80 -0.96
N HIS A 189 -8.67 -0.52 -0.13
CA HIS A 189 -8.83 -0.47 1.32
C HIS A 189 -7.89 0.54 1.98
N VAL A 190 -8.26 0.98 3.18
CA VAL A 190 -7.40 1.75 4.09
C VAL A 190 -7.12 0.91 5.32
N SER A 191 -5.87 0.47 5.51
CA SER A 191 -5.46 -0.31 6.67
C SER A 191 -5.42 0.58 7.93
N ILE A 192 -5.91 0.05 9.05
CA ILE A 192 -5.86 0.71 10.37
C ILE A 192 -5.03 -0.06 11.40
N ALA A 193 -4.74 -1.34 11.14
CA ALA A 193 -3.88 -2.16 12.00
C ALA A 193 -3.29 -3.34 11.23
N TYR A 194 -2.11 -3.79 11.65
CA TYR A 194 -1.44 -4.98 11.12
C TYR A 194 -1.23 -6.00 12.24
N CYS A 195 -1.58 -7.26 11.98
CA CYS A 195 -1.35 -8.34 12.94
C CYS A 195 0.15 -8.61 13.04
N ASN A 196 0.65 -8.72 14.27
CA ASN A 196 2.08 -8.82 14.54
C ASN A 196 2.50 -10.18 15.13
N THR A 197 1.54 -11.11 15.24
CA THR A 197 1.71 -12.40 15.89
C THR A 197 1.00 -13.50 15.08
N ASP A 198 1.65 -14.64 14.92
CA ASP A 198 1.07 -15.78 14.20
C ASP A 198 0.15 -16.62 15.08
N GLY A 199 -0.85 -17.22 14.44
CA GLY A 199 -1.68 -18.25 15.04
C GLY A 199 -2.66 -17.74 16.09
N ILE A 200 -2.92 -16.45 16.18
CA ILE A 200 -3.95 -15.94 17.10
C ILE A 200 -5.34 -16.38 16.62
N PRO A 201 -6.20 -16.98 17.46
CA PRO A 201 -7.59 -17.25 17.07
C PRO A 201 -8.32 -15.96 16.70
N ALA A 202 -8.92 -15.88 15.51
CA ALA A 202 -9.48 -14.64 15.00
C ALA A 202 -10.82 -14.25 15.64
N ALA A 203 -11.48 -15.17 16.35
CA ALA A 203 -12.84 -15.00 16.88
C ALA A 203 -13.03 -13.72 17.70
N GLN A 204 -12.06 -13.35 18.54
CA GLN A 204 -12.15 -12.14 19.36
C GLN A 204 -12.06 -10.87 18.51
N ALA A 205 -11.12 -10.83 17.56
CA ALA A 205 -10.99 -9.71 16.62
C ALA A 205 -12.22 -9.61 15.70
N ALA A 206 -12.72 -10.73 15.18
CA ALA A 206 -13.92 -10.79 14.35
C ALA A 206 -15.16 -10.27 15.11
N ALA A 207 -15.34 -10.65 16.38
CA ALA A 207 -16.44 -10.17 17.20
C ALA A 207 -16.33 -8.66 17.52
N ALA A 208 -15.11 -8.12 17.66
CA ALA A 208 -14.90 -6.69 17.81
C ALA A 208 -15.24 -5.93 16.52
N VAL A 209 -14.73 -6.41 15.37
CA VAL A 209 -15.03 -5.84 14.05
C VAL A 209 -16.52 -5.84 13.75
N GLU A 210 -17.24 -6.91 14.07
CA GLU A 210 -18.69 -7.02 13.83
C GLU A 210 -19.48 -5.89 14.52
N LYS A 211 -19.12 -5.55 15.76
CA LYS A 211 -19.77 -4.45 16.50
C LYS A 211 -19.51 -3.08 15.89
N LEU A 212 -18.43 -2.94 15.13
CA LEU A 212 -17.99 -1.68 14.53
C LEU A 212 -18.54 -1.47 13.12
N ARG A 213 -19.09 -2.51 12.47
CA ARG A 213 -19.61 -2.42 11.08
C ARG A 213 -20.73 -1.40 10.90
N ALA A 214 -21.50 -1.11 11.96
CA ALA A 214 -22.60 -0.17 11.92
C ALA A 214 -22.16 1.30 12.08
N LEU A 215 -20.86 1.56 12.27
CA LEU A 215 -20.35 2.93 12.33
C LEU A 215 -20.54 3.63 10.97
N PRO A 216 -20.86 4.93 10.96
CA PRO A 216 -21.02 5.68 9.73
C PRO A 216 -19.70 5.75 8.96
N SER A 217 -19.77 5.57 7.65
CA SER A 217 -18.64 5.75 6.74
C SER A 217 -18.15 7.20 6.74
N ALA A 218 -16.85 7.37 6.51
CA ALA A 218 -16.23 8.64 6.19
C ALA A 218 -16.28 8.89 4.68
N THR A 219 -16.33 10.16 4.28
CA THR A 219 -16.22 10.56 2.88
C THR A 219 -14.88 11.25 2.62
N ALA A 220 -14.22 10.92 1.52
CA ALA A 220 -12.99 11.60 1.10
C ALA A 220 -13.06 12.00 -0.38
N MET A 221 -12.54 13.19 -0.69
CA MET A 221 -12.35 13.62 -2.08
C MET A 221 -10.95 13.20 -2.54
N VAL A 222 -10.87 12.38 -3.57
CA VAL A 222 -9.62 12.02 -4.24
C VAL A 222 -9.20 13.17 -5.14
N ARG A 223 -8.19 13.93 -4.70
CA ARG A 223 -7.67 15.12 -5.42
C ARG A 223 -6.29 14.92 -6.03
N ALA A 224 -5.54 13.94 -5.55
CA ALA A 224 -4.21 13.66 -6.07
C ALA A 224 -3.80 12.21 -5.81
N ALA A 225 -3.00 11.66 -6.72
CA ALA A 225 -2.18 10.48 -6.44
C ALA A 225 -0.79 10.92 -5.98
N VAL A 226 -0.11 10.11 -5.18
CA VAL A 226 1.19 10.46 -4.58
C VAL A 226 2.19 9.34 -4.85
N ILE A 227 3.37 9.69 -5.39
CA ILE A 227 4.54 8.81 -5.32
C ILE A 227 5.13 8.96 -3.92
N VAL A 228 5.30 7.85 -3.22
CA VAL A 228 5.99 7.82 -1.93
C VAL A 228 7.23 6.92 -1.98
N ARG A 229 8.23 7.29 -1.17
CA ARG A 229 9.32 6.41 -0.76
C ARG A 229 8.87 5.69 0.50
N LEU A 230 8.55 4.41 0.39
CA LEU A 230 8.12 3.55 1.50
C LEU A 230 9.32 2.83 2.13
N GLU A 231 9.35 2.79 3.46
CA GLU A 231 10.23 1.95 4.26
C GLU A 231 9.43 1.13 5.27
N ARG A 232 9.69 -0.17 5.35
CA ARG A 232 9.18 -1.06 6.40
C ARG A 232 10.19 -1.11 7.55
N GLN A 233 9.92 -0.33 8.60
CA GLN A 233 10.74 -0.27 9.82
C GLN A 233 10.17 -1.22 10.87
N GLU A 234 10.76 -2.41 10.99
CA GLU A 234 10.33 -3.52 11.86
C GLU A 234 8.83 -3.86 11.77
N ARG A 235 8.00 -3.10 12.48
CA ARG A 235 6.55 -3.25 12.64
C ARG A 235 5.75 -2.00 12.26
N ALA A 236 6.30 -1.17 11.39
CA ALA A 236 5.64 0.02 10.87
C ALA A 236 5.99 0.26 9.41
N TYR A 237 5.06 0.87 8.68
CA TYR A 237 5.32 1.48 7.39
C TYR A 237 5.54 2.97 7.59
N VAL A 238 6.74 3.43 7.24
CA VAL A 238 7.12 4.84 7.25
C VAL A 238 7.32 5.26 5.81
N TRP A 239 6.68 6.34 5.37
CA TRP A 239 6.77 6.80 4.01
C TRP A 239 6.97 8.30 3.92
N ARG A 240 7.55 8.77 2.81
CA ARG A 240 7.71 10.19 2.51
C ARG A 240 7.17 10.50 1.12
N PRO A 241 6.35 11.55 0.95
CA PRO A 241 5.90 11.97 -0.37
C PRO A 241 7.08 12.48 -1.20
N VAL A 242 7.08 12.13 -2.48
CA VAL A 242 8.11 12.54 -3.45
C VAL A 242 7.50 13.36 -4.58
N ALA A 243 6.31 12.97 -5.06
CA ALA A 243 5.55 13.75 -6.02
C ALA A 243 4.06 13.64 -5.72
N LYS A 244 3.34 14.76 -5.73
CA LYS A 244 1.88 14.83 -5.64
C LYS A 244 1.35 15.21 -7.02
N LEU A 245 0.46 14.39 -7.57
CA LEU A 245 -0.06 14.49 -8.93
C LEU A 245 -1.54 14.84 -8.85
N PRO A 246 -1.91 16.13 -8.98
CA PRO A 246 -3.29 16.55 -8.89
C PRO A 246 -4.14 15.91 -10.00
N LEU A 247 -5.35 15.49 -9.61
CA LEU A 247 -6.43 15.23 -10.54
C LEU A 247 -7.02 16.57 -10.94
N GLN A 248 -7.09 16.84 -12.23
CA GLN A 248 -7.63 18.08 -12.76
C GLN A 248 -8.61 17.75 -13.88
N ALA A 249 -9.78 18.39 -13.84
CA ALA A 249 -10.42 18.80 -15.06
C ALA A 249 -9.41 19.65 -15.82
N ASN A 250 -8.84 19.19 -16.92
CA ASN A 250 -8.42 20.18 -17.90
C ASN A 250 -9.70 20.94 -18.27
N ALA A 251 -9.80 22.20 -17.83
CA ALA A 251 -10.78 23.14 -18.35
C ALA A 251 -10.60 23.11 -19.87
N ARG A 252 -11.54 22.49 -20.57
CA ARG A 252 -11.61 22.55 -22.03
C ARG A 252 -11.78 23.99 -22.48
#